data_AF-A0AAW0APC1-F1
#
_entry.id   AF-A0AAW0APC1-F1
#
_cell.length_a   1.000
_cell.length_b   1.000
_cell.length_c   1.000
_cell.angle_alpha   90.00
_cell.angle_beta   90.00
_cell.angle_gamma   90.00
#
_symmetry.space_group_name_H-M   'P 1'
#
loop_
_entity.id
_entity.type
_entity.pdbx_description
1 polymer ?
#
loop_
_entity_poly.entity_id
_entity_poly.type
_entity_poly.pdbx_seq_one_letter_code
_entity_poly.pdbx_strand_id
1 'polypeptide(L)'
;CFICAKSIAGPERQNHVGKHIFLSQHSLEEPSNVTMVAKKYPCGFCGQEMSKTGCTIAIVSGKASSSCTEKYPLQVKAALKSSAAKPCTNAPLGCSLCSETHWKYNMLEHLQERHPTWD
;
A
#
# COMPACT_ATOMS: atom_id res chain seq x y z
N CYS A 1 -9.10 -10.86 -3.49
CA CYS A 1 -8.23 -9.73 -3.87
C CYS A 1 -9.05 -8.85 -4.78
N PHE A 2 -9.27 -7.58 -4.43
CA PHE A 2 -10.09 -6.68 -5.24
C PHE A 2 -9.53 -6.48 -6.67
N ILE A 3 -8.22 -6.58 -6.83
CA ILE A 3 -7.54 -6.36 -8.10
C ILE A 3 -7.76 -7.54 -9.06
N CYS A 4 -7.56 -8.78 -8.62
CA CYS A 4 -7.56 -9.96 -9.51
C CYS A 4 -8.60 -11.04 -9.16
N ALA A 5 -9.56 -10.73 -8.28
CA ALA A 5 -10.59 -11.62 -7.75
C ALA A 5 -10.10 -12.90 -7.01
N LYS A 6 -8.79 -13.18 -6.95
CA LYS A 6 -8.26 -14.39 -6.26
C LYS A 6 -8.51 -14.34 -4.75
N SER A 7 -8.90 -15.48 -4.17
CA SER A 7 -8.96 -15.66 -2.72
C SER A 7 -7.54 -15.84 -2.16
N ILE A 8 -7.15 -15.03 -1.18
CA ILE A 8 -5.79 -14.99 -0.63
C ILE A 8 -5.91 -14.97 0.90
N ALA A 9 -5.11 -15.80 1.58
CA ALA A 9 -5.08 -15.85 3.03
C ALA A 9 -4.59 -14.52 3.61
N GLY A 10 -5.18 -14.07 4.73
CA GLY A 10 -4.88 -12.78 5.37
C GLY A 10 -3.39 -12.43 5.46
N PRO A 11 -2.53 -13.32 5.99
CA PRO A 11 -1.08 -13.07 6.12
C PRO A 11 -0.29 -12.93 4.82
N GLU A 12 -0.88 -13.30 3.68
CA GLU A 12 -0.27 -13.24 2.35
C GLU A 12 -0.78 -12.06 1.51
N ARG A 13 -1.90 -11.45 1.93
CA ARG A 13 -2.54 -10.35 1.20
C ARG A 13 -1.61 -9.16 0.96
N GLN A 14 -0.72 -8.87 1.91
CA GLN A 14 0.25 -7.77 1.79
C GLN A 14 1.17 -7.98 0.59
N ASN A 15 1.81 -9.15 0.50
CA ASN A 15 2.69 -9.46 -0.63
C ASN A 15 1.93 -9.49 -1.94
N HIS A 16 0.72 -10.07 -1.92
CA HIS A 16 -0.09 -10.21 -3.11
C HIS A 16 -0.53 -8.86 -3.68
N VAL A 17 -1.14 -8.00 -2.88
CA VAL A 17 -1.57 -6.65 -3.31
C VAL A 17 -0.36 -5.77 -3.59
N GLY A 18 0.68 -5.85 -2.76
CA GLY A 18 1.92 -5.11 -2.97
C GLY A 18 2.60 -5.44 -4.30
N LYS A 19 2.54 -6.69 -4.77
CA LYS A 19 3.02 -7.08 -6.10
C LYS A 19 2.26 -6.34 -7.20
N HIS A 20 0.93 -6.32 -7.14
CA HIS A 20 0.10 -5.60 -8.12
C HIS A 20 0.44 -4.10 -8.18
N ILE A 21 0.60 -3.46 -7.01
CA ILE A 21 0.98 -2.05 -6.93
C ILE A 21 2.37 -1.82 -7.50
N PHE A 22 3.34 -2.67 -7.12
CA PHE A 22 4.71 -2.56 -7.59
C PHE A 22 4.80 -2.66 -9.12
N LEU A 23 4.18 -3.68 -9.71
CA LEU A 23 4.18 -3.89 -11.17
C LEU A 23 3.50 -2.71 -11.88
N SER A 24 2.35 -2.25 -11.37
CA SER A 24 1.63 -1.10 -11.94
C SER A 24 2.46 0.19 -11.92
N GLN A 25 3.12 0.51 -10.80
CA GLN A 25 3.95 1.71 -10.67
C GLN A 25 5.18 1.68 -11.59
N HIS A 26 5.72 0.50 -11.88
CA HIS A 26 6.90 0.33 -12.75
C HIS A 26 6.53 0.02 -14.21
N SER A 27 5.24 0.14 -14.58
CA SER A 27 4.75 -0.17 -15.93
C SER A 27 5.14 -1.58 -16.41
N LEU A 28 5.21 -2.53 -15.47
CA LEU A 28 5.46 -3.94 -15.74
C LEU A 28 4.14 -4.66 -16.01
N GLU A 29 4.20 -5.77 -16.74
CA GLU A 29 3.03 -6.54 -17.10
C GLU A 29 2.30 -7.11 -15.87
N GLU A 30 1.03 -6.76 -15.74
CA GLU A 30 0.10 -7.37 -14.80
C GLU A 30 -0.53 -8.63 -15.43
N PRO A 31 -0.95 -9.61 -14.62
CA PRO A 31 -1.74 -10.73 -15.15
C PRO A 31 -2.99 -10.24 -15.90
N SER A 32 -3.41 -10.95 -16.95
CA SER A 32 -4.66 -10.67 -17.64
C SER A 32 -5.86 -10.74 -16.67
N ASN A 33 -6.87 -9.88 -16.87
CA ASN A 33 -8.09 -9.77 -16.05
C ASN A 33 -7.91 -9.16 -14.64
N VAL A 34 -7.05 -8.15 -14.51
CA VAL A 34 -6.99 -7.32 -13.29
C VAL A 34 -7.80 -6.04 -13.44
N THR A 35 -8.42 -5.61 -12.34
CA THR A 35 -8.89 -4.23 -12.17
C THR A 35 -7.70 -3.29 -12.20
N MET A 36 -7.84 -2.12 -12.84
CA MET A 36 -6.78 -1.14 -12.92
C MET A 36 -6.33 -0.68 -11.52
N VAL A 37 -5.04 -0.82 -11.25
CA VAL A 37 -4.39 -0.28 -10.05
C VAL A 37 -4.13 1.21 -10.26
N ALA A 38 -4.37 2.00 -9.22
CA ALA A 38 -4.12 3.43 -9.27
C ALA A 38 -2.62 3.72 -9.36
N LYS A 39 -2.25 4.61 -10.28
CA LYS A 39 -0.87 5.09 -10.40
C LYS A 39 -0.51 6.08 -9.28
N LYS A 40 -1.49 6.88 -8.87
CA LYS A 40 -1.36 7.91 -7.84
C LYS A 40 -1.88 7.41 -6.50
N TYR A 41 -1.11 7.54 -5.43
CA TYR A 41 -1.49 7.12 -4.07
C TYR A 41 -2.36 5.84 -3.98
N PRO A 42 -1.90 4.70 -4.54
CA PRO A 42 -2.64 3.44 -4.42
C PRO A 42 -2.78 3.01 -2.95
N CYS A 43 -3.96 2.51 -2.58
CA CYS A 43 -4.19 1.90 -1.29
C CYS A 43 -3.52 0.52 -1.21
N GLY A 44 -2.69 0.28 -0.20
CA GLY A 44 -2.05 -1.02 0.04
C GLY A 44 -3.00 -2.20 0.34
N PHE A 45 -4.31 -1.96 0.48
CA PHE A 45 -5.33 -3.00 0.68
C PHE A 45 -6.08 -3.38 -0.60
N CYS A 46 -6.50 -2.41 -1.42
CA CYS A 46 -7.33 -2.63 -2.60
C CYS A 46 -6.70 -2.16 -3.93
N GLY A 47 -5.56 -1.46 -3.89
CA GLY A 47 -4.89 -0.90 -5.06
C GLY A 47 -5.58 0.30 -5.71
N GLN A 48 -6.75 0.73 -5.20
CA GLN A 48 -7.47 1.89 -5.70
C GLN A 48 -6.88 3.20 -5.15
N GLU A 49 -7.13 4.31 -5.85
CA GLU A 49 -6.63 5.63 -5.47
C GLU A 49 -7.29 6.10 -4.17
N MET A 50 -6.48 6.44 -3.17
CA MET A 50 -6.97 6.77 -1.84
C MET A 50 -7.85 8.03 -1.80
N SER A 51 -7.50 9.06 -2.58
CA SER A 51 -8.24 10.32 -2.68
C SER A 51 -9.65 10.16 -3.26
N LYS A 52 -9.84 9.20 -4.18
CA LYS A 52 -11.12 8.96 -4.88
C LYS A 52 -12.03 7.98 -4.15
N THR A 53 -11.45 7.05 -3.40
CA THR A 53 -12.21 5.97 -2.73
C THR A 53 -12.49 6.25 -1.26
N GLY A 54 -11.98 7.36 -0.72
CA GLY A 54 -12.08 7.67 0.71
C GLY A 54 -11.28 6.69 1.60
N CYS A 55 -10.35 5.92 1.02
CA CYS A 55 -9.45 5.07 1.78
C CYS A 55 -8.51 5.95 2.61
N THR A 56 -8.56 5.82 3.93
CA THR A 56 -7.64 6.46 4.86
C THR A 56 -6.65 5.44 5.40
N ILE A 57 -5.51 5.91 5.91
CA ILE A 57 -4.52 5.06 6.58
C ILE A 57 -3.93 5.79 7.79
N ALA A 58 -3.79 5.07 8.89
CA ALA A 58 -3.14 5.51 10.10
C ALA A 58 -2.45 4.32 10.79
N ILE A 59 -1.56 4.61 11.74
CA ILE A 59 -0.94 3.60 12.60
C ILE A 59 -1.50 3.76 14.01
N VAL A 60 -2.19 2.73 14.52
CA VAL A 60 -2.77 2.70 15.87
C VAL A 60 -2.24 1.47 16.60
N SER A 61 -1.55 1.70 17.72
CA SER A 61 -0.95 0.63 18.54
C SER A 61 -0.09 -0.35 17.72
N GLY A 62 0.68 0.16 16.75
CA GLY A 62 1.56 -0.64 15.88
C GLY A 62 0.87 -1.41 14.74
N LYS A 63 -0.45 -1.26 14.59
CA LYS A 63 -1.26 -1.87 13.53
C LYS A 63 -1.70 -0.83 12.52
N ALA A 64 -1.90 -1.26 11.28
CA ALA A 64 -2.56 -0.44 10.27
C ALA A 64 -4.04 -0.28 10.62
N SER A 65 -4.52 0.97 10.64
CA SER A 65 -5.94 1.33 10.76
C SER A 65 -6.38 2.02 9.48
N SER A 66 -7.49 1.58 8.89
CA SER A 66 -7.96 2.07 7.60
C SER A 66 -9.49 2.04 7.48
N SER A 67 -10.04 2.94 6.67
CA SER A 67 -11.44 2.92 6.22
C SER A 67 -11.69 1.97 5.03
N CYS A 68 -10.65 1.42 4.40
CA CYS A 68 -10.79 0.55 3.23
C CYS A 68 -11.63 -0.70 3.56
N THR A 69 -12.58 -1.04 2.68
CA THR A 69 -13.42 -2.24 2.82
C THR A 69 -12.63 -3.54 2.71
N GLU A 70 -11.52 -3.52 1.98
CA GLU A 70 -10.60 -4.64 1.78
C GLU A 70 -9.54 -4.78 2.89
N LYS A 71 -9.65 -4.00 3.96
CA LYS A 71 -8.68 -4.04 5.06
C LYS A 71 -8.61 -5.42 5.71
N TYR A 72 -7.41 -5.76 6.14
CA TYR A 72 -7.13 -6.94 6.96
C TYR A 72 -6.16 -6.56 8.07
N PRO A 73 -6.09 -7.33 9.18
CA PRO A 73 -5.14 -7.06 10.25
C PRO A 73 -3.70 -7.07 9.71
N LEU A 74 -3.01 -5.94 9.81
CA LEU A 74 -1.64 -5.77 9.36
C LEU A 74 -0.79 -5.16 10.49
N GLN A 75 0.23 -5.90 10.92
CA GLN A 75 1.21 -5.45 11.91
C GLN A 75 2.33 -4.70 11.20
N VAL A 76 2.46 -3.39 11.45
CA VAL A 76 3.36 -2.52 10.68
C VAL A 76 4.82 -2.96 10.81
N LYS A 77 5.28 -3.23 12.05
CA LYS A 77 6.67 -3.66 12.30
C LYS A 77 7.03 -4.97 11.60
N ALA A 78 6.08 -5.90 11.45
CA ALA A 78 6.32 -7.15 10.74
C ALA A 78 6.29 -6.94 9.22
N ALA A 79 5.34 -6.14 8.74
CA ALA A 79 5.14 -5.81 7.34
C ALA A 79 6.31 -5.04 6.70
N LEU A 80 7.12 -4.34 7.51
CA LEU A 80 8.32 -3.63 7.06
C LEU A 80 9.54 -4.54 6.86
N LYS A 81 9.51 -5.78 7.36
CA LYS A 81 10.62 -6.73 7.22
C LYS A 81 10.45 -7.56 5.97
N SER A 82 11.43 -7.51 5.07
CA SER A 82 11.48 -8.42 3.92
C SER A 82 12.06 -9.78 4.34
N SER A 83 11.58 -10.83 3.68
CA SER A 83 12.13 -12.18 3.72
C SER A 83 11.93 -12.85 2.37
N ALA A 84 12.59 -14.00 2.13
CA ALA A 84 12.39 -14.76 0.89
C ALA A 84 10.91 -15.14 0.65
N ALA A 85 10.18 -15.50 1.71
CA ALA A 85 8.75 -15.82 1.63
C ALA A 85 7.84 -14.58 1.58
N LYS A 86 8.30 -13.45 2.12
CA LYS A 86 7.53 -12.20 2.18
C LYS A 86 8.40 -11.02 1.72
N PRO A 87 8.58 -10.83 0.41
CA PRO A 87 9.49 -9.81 -0.12
C PRO A 87 8.90 -8.40 -0.07
N CYS A 88 7.57 -8.24 0.01
CA CYS A 88 6.95 -6.92 0.00
C CYS A 88 7.14 -6.23 1.35
N THR A 89 7.61 -4.98 1.30
CA THR A 89 7.74 -4.10 2.46
C THR A 89 6.73 -2.95 2.45
N ASN A 90 5.71 -3.03 1.57
CA ASN A 90 4.68 -2.00 1.50
C ASN A 90 3.82 -2.07 2.77
N ALA A 91 4.00 -1.07 3.63
CA ALA A 91 3.30 -0.92 4.89
C ALA A 91 3.11 0.59 5.17
N PRO A 92 2.16 0.98 6.03
CA PRO A 92 2.02 2.37 6.42
C PRO A 92 3.27 2.86 7.16
N LEU A 93 3.69 4.08 6.83
CA LEU A 93 4.79 4.82 7.45
C LEU A 93 4.27 6.21 7.84
N GLY A 94 4.61 6.66 9.03
CA GLY A 94 4.46 8.07 9.39
C GLY A 94 5.52 8.89 8.65
N CYS A 95 5.12 10.03 8.09
CA CYS A 95 6.08 11.01 7.60
C CYS A 95 6.87 11.59 8.79
N SER A 96 8.18 11.83 8.63
CA SER A 96 9.00 12.48 9.66
C SER A 96 8.91 14.00 9.63
N LEU A 97 8.34 14.58 8.57
CA LEU A 97 8.24 16.02 8.32
C LEU A 97 6.84 16.59 8.57
N CYS A 98 5.82 15.73 8.72
CA CYS A 98 4.46 16.12 9.06
C CYS A 98 3.74 15.01 9.84
N SER A 99 2.47 15.23 10.18
CA SER A 99 1.65 14.26 10.93
C SER A 99 0.93 13.22 10.06
N GLU A 100 1.18 13.20 8.75
CA GLU A 100 0.51 12.29 7.82
C GLU A 100 1.11 10.88 7.85
N THR A 101 0.27 9.88 7.55
CA THR A 101 0.68 8.48 7.35
C THR A 101 0.41 8.09 5.91
N HIS A 102 1.39 7.47 5.25
CA HIS A 102 1.29 7.03 3.87
C HIS A 102 1.76 5.58 3.72
N TRP A 103 1.27 4.87 2.70
CA TRP A 103 1.89 3.60 2.32
C TRP A 103 3.33 3.85 1.87
N LYS A 104 4.26 2.94 2.20
CA LYS A 104 5.67 3.07 1.83
C LYS A 104 5.86 3.38 0.35
N TYR A 105 5.09 2.73 -0.53
CA TYR A 105 5.17 2.96 -1.98
C TYR A 105 4.65 4.33 -2.43
N ASN A 106 3.94 5.06 -1.57
CA ASN A 106 3.42 6.40 -1.84
C ASN A 106 4.29 7.49 -1.16
N MET A 107 5.26 7.11 -0.32
CA MET A 107 6.00 8.07 0.50
C MET A 107 6.87 9.01 -0.34
N LEU A 108 7.50 8.51 -1.41
CA LEU A 108 8.29 9.37 -2.30
C LEU A 108 7.42 10.44 -2.96
N GLU A 109 6.26 10.04 -3.49
CA GLU A 109 5.28 10.95 -4.08
C GLU A 109 4.81 12.01 -3.06
N HIS A 110 4.48 11.59 -1.83
CA HIS A 110 4.15 12.51 -0.74
C HIS A 110 5.26 13.53 -0.45
N LEU A 111 6.50 13.07 -0.31
CA LEU A 111 7.62 13.95 0.01
C LEU A 111 7.87 14.96 -1.11
N GLN A 112 7.81 14.54 -2.37
CA GLN A 112 7.95 15.43 -3.53
C GLN A 112 6.84 16.48 -3.61
N GLU A 113 5.58 16.11 -3.31
CA GLU A 113 4.44 17.03 -3.40
C GLU A 113 4.31 17.97 -2.20
N ARG A 114 4.58 17.49 -0.99
CA ARG A 114 4.29 18.21 0.27
C ARG A 114 5.52 18.80 0.93
N HIS A 115 6.69 18.29 0.58
CA HIS A 115 7.97 18.67 1.17
C HIS A 115 9.04 18.87 0.08
N PRO A 116 8.83 19.67 -0.98
CA PRO A 116 9.68 19.70 -2.18
C PRO A 116 11.17 20.05 -1.95
N THR A 117 11.57 20.49 -0.76
CA THR A 117 12.94 20.81 -0.37
C THR A 117 13.53 19.81 0.64
N TRP A 118 12.99 18.58 0.70
CA TRP A 118 13.40 17.56 1.68
C TRP A 118 14.67 16.79 1.32
N ASP A 119 15.17 16.95 0.09
CA ASP A 119 16.40 16.32 -0.42
C ASP A 119 17.64 16.69 0.41
#